data_AF-A0A961L9C5-F1
#
_entry.id   AF-A0A961L9C5-F1
#
_cell.length_a   1.000
_cell.length_b   1.000
_cell.length_c   1.000
_cell.angle_alpha   90.00
_cell.angle_beta   90.00
_cell.angle_gamma   90.00
#
_symmetry.space_group_name_H-M   'P 1'
#
loop_
_entity.id
_entity.type
_entity.pdbx_description
1 polymer ?
#
loop_
_entity_poly.entity_id
_entity_poly.type
_entity_poly.pdbx_seq_one_letter_code
_entity_poly.pdbx_strand_id
1 'polypeptide(L)'
;LVNDVDPTRKASFSLAGISTGTTRSYTLPNTSSELAILAGTQTFTGNKTFSGTLTASGTVTVSAASASIGTATTTATYGMGTGATTTGVTKTVNLGTGGASGSTTVVNIGSATAGAGGTTVVNTPTVTFANAVTQVGMPQANLTAQLLGLGGATADSYNRVSVNTPAVLLNNAGAGIEATVNKAAAGNDAAFAFKTGFSARALIGLLGNDDFSFKVSPDGSAFLDAIRIDRTSGQVELPQPTVLPGLAAAPTPPPAGKAAIYARSRAGAPWIDVMRPSGRDFPLQPHFGVNRIANWSPSTTTTVNTEGLPVTSVGTVSTPTLAA
;
A
#
# COMPACT_ATOMS: atom_id res chain seq x y z
N LEU A 1 4.19 -69.80 23.71
CA LEU A 1 3.09 -69.73 22.72
C LEU A 1 1.86 -70.35 23.35
N VAL A 2 0.67 -69.81 23.11
CA VAL A 2 -0.61 -70.32 23.65
C VAL A 2 -1.56 -70.53 22.47
N ASN A 3 -2.41 -71.56 22.52
CA ASN A 3 -3.40 -71.78 21.49
C ASN A 3 -4.59 -70.81 21.67
N ASP A 4 -5.00 -70.11 20.61
CA ASP A 4 -6.03 -69.07 20.68
C ASP A 4 -7.46 -69.61 20.94
N VAL A 5 -7.70 -70.90 20.69
CA VAL A 5 -9.00 -71.56 20.91
C VAL A 5 -9.06 -72.26 22.28
N ASP A 6 -7.92 -72.78 22.75
CA ASP A 6 -7.79 -73.46 24.04
C ASP A 6 -6.57 -72.90 24.82
N PRO A 7 -6.79 -71.91 25.70
CA PRO A 7 -5.71 -71.26 26.45
C PRO A 7 -4.94 -72.18 27.40
N THR A 8 -5.40 -73.42 27.62
CA THR A 8 -4.70 -74.41 28.46
C THR A 8 -3.54 -75.09 27.72
N ARG A 9 -3.51 -75.04 26.38
CA ARG A 9 -2.41 -75.56 25.55
C ARG A 9 -1.31 -74.52 25.43
N LYS A 10 -0.21 -74.71 26.16
CA LYS A 10 0.90 -73.75 26.27
C LYS A 10 2.23 -74.41 25.93
N ALA A 11 3.02 -73.78 25.07
CA ALA A 11 4.43 -74.07 24.89
C ALA A 11 5.25 -73.14 25.80
N SER A 12 5.95 -73.72 26.77
CA SER A 12 6.85 -73.05 27.71
C SER A 12 8.30 -73.37 27.38
N PHE A 13 9.16 -72.36 27.37
CA PHE A 13 10.60 -72.50 27.19
C PHE A 13 11.30 -72.21 28.53
N SER A 14 12.04 -73.18 29.05
CA SER A 14 12.82 -73.06 30.28
C SER A 14 14.30 -73.27 29.99
N LEU A 15 15.12 -72.31 30.40
CA LEU A 15 16.58 -72.36 30.27
C LEU A 15 17.26 -72.88 31.53
N ALA A 16 16.51 -73.14 32.61
CA ALA A 16 17.05 -73.45 33.94
C ALA A 16 17.90 -74.75 34.01
N GLY A 17 17.76 -75.64 33.03
CA GLY A 17 18.53 -76.90 32.94
C GLY A 17 19.66 -76.88 31.90
N ILE A 18 20.03 -75.72 31.35
CA ILE A 18 21.10 -75.61 30.35
C ILE A 18 22.36 -75.07 31.03
N SER A 19 23.39 -75.90 31.10
CA SER A 19 24.71 -75.53 31.64
C SER A 19 25.40 -74.46 30.78
N THR A 20 26.24 -73.65 31.41
CA THR A 20 27.03 -72.59 30.76
C THR A 20 27.79 -73.14 29.54
N GLY A 21 27.68 -72.45 28.40
CA GLY A 21 28.35 -72.84 27.16
C GLY A 21 27.66 -73.94 26.33
N THR A 22 26.48 -74.43 26.74
CA THR A 22 25.73 -75.47 26.00
C THR A 22 24.61 -74.87 25.15
N THR A 23 24.61 -75.13 23.83
CA THR A 23 23.53 -74.71 22.91
C THR A 23 22.51 -75.84 22.74
N ARG A 24 21.21 -75.55 22.91
CA ARG A 24 20.12 -76.48 22.54
C ARG A 24 19.27 -75.84 21.44
N SER A 25 19.21 -76.51 20.29
CA SER A 25 18.39 -76.10 19.15
C SER A 25 16.99 -76.67 19.26
N TYR A 26 15.98 -75.80 19.13
CA TYR A 26 14.57 -76.18 19.06
C TYR A 26 14.03 -75.83 17.68
N THR A 27 13.75 -76.84 16.87
CA THR A 27 13.15 -76.65 15.54
C THR A 27 11.63 -76.61 15.71
N LEU A 28 11.03 -75.45 15.46
CA LEU A 28 9.57 -75.32 15.44
C LEU A 28 9.07 -75.71 14.04
N PRO A 29 8.30 -76.80 13.89
CA PRO A 29 7.77 -77.17 12.59
C PRO A 29 6.78 -76.09 12.12
N ASN A 30 6.96 -75.63 10.88
CA ASN A 30 5.99 -74.82 10.12
C ASN A 30 5.72 -73.38 10.62
N THR A 31 6.73 -72.68 11.14
CA THR A 31 6.55 -71.24 11.45
C THR A 31 6.79 -70.40 10.19
N SER A 32 5.76 -69.69 9.72
CA SER A 32 5.85 -68.67 8.67
C SER A 32 6.18 -67.26 9.20
N SER A 33 6.55 -67.13 10.48
CA SER A 33 6.61 -65.83 11.19
C SER A 33 7.93 -65.62 11.95
N GLU A 34 8.35 -64.36 12.07
CA GLU A 34 9.50 -63.94 12.90
C GLU A 34 9.08 -63.89 14.39
N LEU A 35 9.86 -64.52 15.29
CA LEU A 35 9.66 -64.42 16.74
C LEU A 35 10.40 -63.22 17.30
N ALA A 36 9.67 -62.29 17.92
CA ALA A 36 10.26 -61.15 18.59
C ALA A 36 10.66 -61.48 20.05
N ILE A 37 11.84 -61.03 20.50
CA ILE A 37 12.31 -61.15 21.89
C ILE A 37 12.00 -59.88 22.70
N LEU A 38 11.93 -60.00 24.03
CA LEU A 38 11.55 -58.89 24.94
C LEU A 38 12.63 -57.81 25.09
N ALA A 39 13.90 -58.16 24.92
CA ALA A 39 15.04 -57.25 25.07
C ALA A 39 16.06 -57.46 23.96
N GLY A 40 16.67 -56.38 23.49
CA GLY A 40 17.66 -56.37 22.41
C GLY A 40 17.15 -55.74 21.12
N THR A 41 18.08 -55.51 20.17
CA THR A 41 17.76 -54.97 18.84
C THR A 41 17.04 -56.01 18.02
N GLN A 42 15.93 -55.63 17.39
CA GLN A 42 15.16 -56.50 16.52
C GLN A 42 15.12 -55.91 15.11
N THR A 43 15.44 -56.75 14.12
CA THR A 43 15.32 -56.42 12.71
C THR A 43 14.17 -57.21 12.14
N PHE A 44 13.14 -56.50 11.70
CA PHE A 44 11.99 -57.06 11.03
C PHE A 44 12.17 -56.92 9.52
N THR A 45 12.02 -58.00 8.76
CA THR A 45 12.12 -57.95 7.30
C THR A 45 10.74 -57.96 6.63
N GLY A 46 10.62 -57.24 5.51
CA GLY A 46 9.35 -57.08 4.79
C GLY A 46 8.31 -56.23 5.54
N ASN A 47 7.08 -56.25 5.04
CA ASN A 47 5.98 -55.43 5.58
C ASN A 47 5.49 -56.00 6.92
N LYS A 48 5.33 -55.13 7.92
CA LYS A 48 4.78 -55.48 9.23
C LYS A 48 3.52 -54.67 9.52
N THR A 49 2.52 -55.34 10.08
CA THR A 49 1.28 -54.72 10.53
C THR A 49 1.18 -54.89 12.05
N PHE A 50 1.06 -53.78 12.77
CA PHE A 50 0.81 -53.77 14.20
C PHE A 50 -0.65 -53.39 14.42
N SER A 51 -1.44 -54.23 15.09
CA SER A 51 -2.78 -53.87 15.54
C SER A 51 -2.70 -53.10 16.86
N GLY A 52 -3.56 -52.10 17.03
CA GLY A 52 -3.60 -51.28 18.23
C GLY A 52 -2.60 -50.13 18.25
N THR A 53 -2.12 -49.76 19.44
CA THR A 53 -1.23 -48.60 19.64
C THR A 53 0.23 -48.99 19.48
N LEU A 54 0.97 -48.25 18.67
CA LEU A 54 2.43 -48.32 18.61
C LEU A 54 3.01 -47.14 19.40
N THR A 55 3.83 -47.43 20.41
CA THR A 55 4.56 -46.41 21.18
C THR A 55 6.06 -46.56 20.91
N ALA A 56 6.68 -45.51 20.38
CA ALA A 56 8.14 -45.42 20.22
C ALA A 56 8.68 -44.37 21.20
N SER A 57 9.51 -44.79 22.17
CA SER A 57 10.15 -43.91 23.15
C SER A 57 11.45 -43.27 22.65
N GLY A 58 12.00 -43.78 21.53
CA GLY A 58 13.21 -43.30 20.90
C GLY A 58 12.93 -42.59 19.56
N THR A 59 13.98 -42.50 18.74
CA THR A 59 13.89 -41.92 17.40
C THR A 59 13.21 -42.88 16.42
N VAL A 60 12.35 -42.34 15.57
CA VAL A 60 11.82 -43.04 14.41
C VAL A 60 12.47 -42.45 13.16
N THR A 61 13.20 -43.27 12.41
CA THR A 61 13.87 -42.86 11.17
C THR A 61 13.29 -43.66 10.00
N VAL A 62 12.92 -42.97 8.93
CA VAL A 62 12.48 -43.61 7.68
C VAL A 62 13.48 -43.28 6.58
N SER A 63 14.23 -44.28 6.14
CA SER A 63 15.21 -44.15 5.05
C SER A 63 14.65 -44.54 3.68
N ALA A 64 13.39 -44.98 3.64
CA ALA A 64 12.69 -45.29 2.40
C ALA A 64 12.34 -44.01 1.62
N ALA A 65 12.04 -44.16 0.33
CA ALA A 65 11.68 -43.03 -0.53
C ALA A 65 10.40 -42.29 -0.09
N SER A 66 9.52 -42.93 0.68
CA SER A 66 8.29 -42.32 1.18
C SER A 66 7.86 -42.88 2.53
N ALA A 67 7.13 -42.06 3.28
CA ALA A 67 6.41 -42.44 4.47
C ALA A 67 5.01 -41.81 4.38
N SER A 68 3.95 -42.64 4.46
CA SER A 68 2.58 -42.15 4.56
C SER A 68 2.13 -42.23 6.01
N ILE A 69 1.76 -41.09 6.59
CA ILE A 69 1.24 -40.98 7.95
C ILE A 69 -0.19 -40.46 7.85
N GLY A 70 -1.11 -41.09 8.58
CA GLY A 70 -2.44 -40.56 8.75
C GLY A 70 -3.38 -40.72 7.55
N THR A 71 -3.44 -41.91 6.97
CA THR A 71 -4.30 -42.24 5.82
C THR A 71 -5.77 -42.49 6.21
N ALA A 72 -6.25 -41.92 7.31
CA ALA A 72 -7.62 -42.11 7.76
C ALA A 72 -8.60 -41.41 6.80
N THR A 73 -9.76 -42.03 6.54
CA THR A 73 -10.82 -41.47 5.68
C THR A 73 -11.89 -40.71 6.47
N THR A 74 -11.84 -40.77 7.79
CA THR A 74 -12.70 -40.04 8.72
C THR A 74 -11.90 -38.92 9.40
N THR A 75 -12.57 -38.13 10.25
CA THR A 75 -11.89 -37.12 11.07
C THR A 75 -10.75 -37.76 11.87
N ALA A 76 -9.55 -37.23 11.68
CA ALA A 76 -8.37 -37.65 12.42
C ALA A 76 -7.58 -36.42 12.89
N THR A 77 -6.86 -36.59 13.99
CA THR A 77 -5.99 -35.55 14.55
C THR A 77 -4.59 -36.12 14.69
N TYR A 78 -3.62 -35.39 14.14
CA TYR A 78 -2.21 -35.76 14.20
C TYR A 78 -1.46 -34.66 14.94
N GLY A 79 -0.79 -35.04 16.03
CA GLY A 79 -0.01 -34.12 16.85
C GLY A 79 1.48 -34.25 16.55
N MET A 80 2.16 -33.11 16.37
CA MET A 80 3.62 -33.03 16.38
C MET A 80 4.04 -32.02 17.44
N GLY A 81 4.99 -32.40 18.31
CA GLY A 81 5.43 -31.53 19.39
C GLY A 81 4.36 -31.20 20.44
N THR A 82 3.32 -32.02 20.58
CA THR A 82 2.25 -31.83 21.57
C THR A 82 2.77 -32.00 23.01
N GLY A 83 2.04 -31.46 23.99
CA GLY A 83 2.41 -31.46 25.41
C GLY A 83 3.16 -30.18 25.84
N ALA A 84 3.24 -29.94 27.16
CA ALA A 84 3.83 -28.73 27.71
C ALA A 84 5.27 -28.49 27.22
N THR A 85 5.56 -27.25 26.84
CA THR A 85 6.92 -26.76 26.62
C THR A 85 7.28 -25.91 27.83
N THR A 86 8.24 -26.37 28.62
CA THR A 86 8.67 -25.63 29.82
C THR A 86 9.41 -24.35 29.44
N THR A 87 9.49 -23.41 30.38
CA THR A 87 10.13 -22.11 30.16
C THR A 87 11.55 -22.27 29.62
N GLY A 88 11.88 -21.50 28.58
CA GLY A 88 13.20 -21.49 27.94
C GLY A 88 13.45 -22.64 26.95
N VAL A 89 12.46 -23.50 26.69
CA VAL A 89 12.59 -24.61 25.74
C VAL A 89 11.82 -24.31 24.46
N THR A 90 12.36 -24.75 23.32
CA THR A 90 11.72 -24.64 21.99
C THR A 90 11.45 -26.03 21.44
N LYS A 91 10.28 -26.21 20.81
CA LYS A 91 9.99 -27.38 19.97
C LYS A 91 10.10 -26.96 18.51
N THR A 92 10.95 -27.65 17.76
CA THR A 92 11.19 -27.35 16.35
C THR A 92 10.61 -28.46 15.47
N VAL A 93 9.85 -28.08 14.46
CA VAL A 93 9.47 -28.97 13.35
C VAL A 93 10.25 -28.53 12.12
N ASN A 94 11.29 -29.29 11.81
CA ASN A 94 12.13 -29.07 10.63
C ASN A 94 11.50 -29.79 9.43
N LEU A 95 11.26 -29.07 8.33
CA LEU A 95 10.71 -29.61 7.08
C LEU A 95 11.64 -29.27 5.92
N GLY A 96 12.18 -30.28 5.24
CA GLY A 96 13.05 -30.11 4.06
C GLY A 96 14.32 -29.30 4.32
N THR A 97 14.94 -29.45 5.51
CA THR A 97 16.10 -28.66 5.94
C THR A 97 17.42 -28.99 5.25
N GLY A 98 17.45 -29.99 4.37
CA GLY A 98 18.62 -30.35 3.56
C GLY A 98 18.34 -30.17 2.07
N GLY A 99 19.34 -29.76 1.30
CA GLY A 99 19.23 -29.60 -0.15
C GLY A 99 20.53 -29.05 -0.76
N ALA A 100 20.92 -29.57 -1.92
CA ALA A 100 22.02 -29.02 -2.71
C ALA A 100 21.52 -27.84 -3.58
N SER A 101 22.45 -27.08 -4.18
CA SER A 101 22.09 -26.00 -5.12
C SER A 101 21.13 -26.50 -6.20
N GLY A 102 20.04 -25.75 -6.42
CA GLY A 102 18.97 -26.10 -7.37
C GLY A 102 17.91 -27.07 -6.84
N SER A 103 18.04 -27.58 -5.61
CA SER A 103 17.01 -28.44 -5.00
C SER A 103 15.76 -27.64 -4.64
N THR A 104 14.59 -28.27 -4.75
CA THR A 104 13.31 -27.72 -4.34
C THR A 104 12.70 -28.55 -3.21
N THR A 105 12.14 -27.87 -2.21
CA THR A 105 11.26 -28.49 -1.20
C THR A 105 9.86 -27.96 -1.43
N VAL A 106 8.88 -28.87 -1.52
CA VAL A 106 7.47 -28.53 -1.70
C VAL A 106 6.68 -29.05 -0.50
N VAL A 107 5.96 -28.15 0.18
CA VAL A 107 5.02 -28.49 1.25
C VAL A 107 3.62 -28.13 0.78
N ASN A 108 2.86 -29.15 0.37
CA ASN A 108 1.46 -28.98 -0.03
C ASN A 108 0.58 -29.02 1.22
N ILE A 109 -0.24 -27.99 1.43
CA ILE A 109 -1.17 -27.89 2.56
C ILE A 109 -2.58 -27.65 2.02
N GLY A 110 -3.50 -28.56 2.32
CA GLY A 110 -4.89 -28.52 1.86
C GLY A 110 -5.22 -29.64 0.87
N SER A 111 -6.43 -29.58 0.31
CA SER A 111 -6.93 -30.61 -0.60
C SER A 111 -6.37 -30.44 -2.01
N ALA A 112 -6.05 -31.56 -2.68
CA ALA A 112 -5.73 -31.60 -4.10
C ALA A 112 -6.99 -31.72 -4.98
N THR A 113 -8.17 -31.93 -4.39
CA THR A 113 -9.44 -32.11 -5.12
C THR A 113 -10.04 -30.75 -5.46
N ALA A 114 -10.29 -30.51 -6.75
CA ALA A 114 -10.93 -29.28 -7.21
C ALA A 114 -12.29 -29.06 -6.51
N GLY A 115 -12.51 -27.85 -5.98
CA GLY A 115 -13.73 -27.50 -5.26
C GLY A 115 -13.82 -27.97 -3.80
N ALA A 116 -12.86 -28.77 -3.31
CA ALA A 116 -12.80 -29.10 -1.90
C ALA A 116 -12.30 -27.90 -1.08
N GLY A 117 -13.09 -27.48 -0.10
CA GLY A 117 -12.69 -26.43 0.84
C GLY A 117 -11.57 -26.89 1.78
N GLY A 118 -10.90 -25.94 2.42
CA GLY A 118 -9.91 -26.20 3.44
C GLY A 118 -9.47 -24.90 4.10
N THR A 119 -9.15 -24.95 5.39
CA THR A 119 -8.64 -23.80 6.13
C THR A 119 -7.28 -24.14 6.70
N THR A 120 -6.28 -23.31 6.42
CA THR A 120 -5.02 -23.33 7.17
C THR A 120 -5.10 -22.26 8.24
N VAL A 121 -5.00 -22.66 9.51
CA VAL A 121 -5.02 -21.73 10.66
C VAL A 121 -3.63 -21.70 11.28
N VAL A 122 -3.02 -20.51 11.30
CA VAL A 122 -1.75 -20.26 11.99
C VAL A 122 -2.05 -19.40 13.20
N ASN A 123 -2.06 -19.99 14.38
CA ASN A 123 -2.37 -19.31 15.64
C ASN A 123 -1.08 -18.94 16.39
N THR A 124 -0.28 -18.06 15.80
CA THR A 124 0.96 -17.55 16.40
C THR A 124 0.94 -16.03 16.41
N PRO A 125 1.63 -15.37 17.36
CA PRO A 125 1.74 -13.91 17.34
C PRO A 125 2.58 -13.40 16.18
N THR A 126 3.48 -14.24 15.63
CA THR A 126 4.41 -13.85 14.58
C THR A 126 4.62 -14.99 13.58
N VAL A 127 4.62 -14.65 12.30
CA VAL A 127 5.12 -15.48 11.20
C VAL A 127 6.22 -14.69 10.50
N THR A 128 7.40 -15.27 10.39
CA THR A 128 8.56 -14.61 9.78
C THR A 128 9.00 -15.36 8.54
N PHE A 129 9.16 -14.63 7.44
CA PHE A 129 9.79 -15.12 6.23
C PHE A 129 11.28 -14.76 6.24
N ALA A 130 12.13 -15.62 5.67
CA ALA A 130 13.54 -15.31 5.51
C ALA A 130 13.74 -14.11 4.56
N ASN A 131 14.87 -13.41 4.70
CA ASN A 131 15.22 -12.27 3.85
C ASN A 131 15.32 -12.61 2.34
N ALA A 132 15.58 -13.87 2.01
CA ALA A 132 15.69 -14.35 0.64
C ALA A 132 14.33 -14.67 -0.03
N VAL A 133 13.21 -14.58 0.70
CA VAL A 133 11.89 -14.81 0.09
C VAL A 133 11.59 -13.68 -0.90
N THR A 134 11.46 -14.03 -2.17
CA THR A 134 11.23 -13.08 -3.27
C THR A 134 9.75 -12.80 -3.52
N GLN A 135 8.86 -13.70 -3.10
CA GLN A 135 7.42 -13.57 -3.34
C GLN A 135 6.60 -14.27 -2.24
N VAL A 136 5.53 -13.61 -1.82
CA VAL A 136 4.38 -14.21 -1.15
C VAL A 136 3.18 -13.98 -2.07
N GLY A 137 2.72 -15.02 -2.76
CA GLY A 137 1.70 -14.91 -3.80
C GLY A 137 0.28 -15.13 -3.26
N MET A 138 -0.65 -14.25 -3.63
CA MET A 138 -2.09 -14.39 -3.33
C MET A 138 -2.93 -14.09 -4.60
N PRO A 139 -2.87 -14.93 -5.65
CA PRO A 139 -3.33 -14.55 -7.01
C PRO A 139 -4.85 -14.32 -7.14
N GLN A 140 -5.65 -14.97 -6.31
CA GLN A 140 -7.13 -14.88 -6.34
C GLN A 140 -7.73 -14.68 -4.94
N ALA A 141 -6.92 -14.29 -3.96
CA ALA A 141 -7.36 -14.21 -2.56
C ALA A 141 -7.46 -12.77 -2.08
N ASN A 142 -8.49 -12.50 -1.26
CA ASN A 142 -8.57 -11.25 -0.51
C ASN A 142 -7.54 -11.25 0.62
N LEU A 143 -6.78 -10.16 0.75
CA LEU A 143 -5.91 -9.90 1.89
C LEU A 143 -6.57 -8.87 2.81
N THR A 144 -6.76 -9.23 4.07
CA THR A 144 -7.20 -8.28 5.11
C THR A 144 -6.05 -8.04 6.08
N ALA A 145 -5.61 -6.79 6.20
CA ALA A 145 -4.51 -6.39 7.06
C ALA A 145 -4.88 -5.14 7.85
N GLN A 146 -4.50 -5.11 9.13
CA GLN A 146 -4.68 -3.95 10.00
C GLN A 146 -3.57 -2.91 9.81
N LEU A 147 -2.35 -3.37 9.48
CA LEU A 147 -1.13 -2.60 9.32
C LEU A 147 -0.35 -3.12 8.10
N LEU A 148 0.12 -2.21 7.25
CA LEU A 148 0.93 -2.51 6.07
C LEU A 148 2.10 -1.52 5.99
N GLY A 149 3.31 -2.02 6.29
CA GLY A 149 4.57 -1.29 6.16
C GLY A 149 5.33 -1.74 4.91
N LEU A 150 5.73 -0.79 4.05
CA LEU A 150 6.47 -1.05 2.82
C LEU A 150 7.79 -0.28 2.79
N GLY A 151 8.83 -0.88 2.21
CA GLY A 151 10.15 -0.24 2.05
C GLY A 151 10.88 0.03 3.39
N GLY A 152 10.63 -0.80 4.40
CA GLY A 152 11.21 -0.64 5.74
C GLY A 152 10.46 0.34 6.65
N ALA A 153 9.33 0.89 6.19
CA ALA A 153 8.47 1.69 7.05
C ALA A 153 7.72 0.83 8.07
N THR A 154 7.58 1.33 9.30
CA THR A 154 6.70 0.74 10.31
C THR A 154 5.32 1.38 10.22
N ALA A 155 4.28 0.56 10.05
CA ALA A 155 2.90 1.01 10.16
C ALA A 155 2.47 1.04 11.62
N ASP A 156 1.60 1.97 11.97
CA ASP A 156 1.12 2.20 13.33
C ASP A 156 -0.40 2.45 13.36
N SER A 157 -0.97 2.74 14.54
CA SER A 157 -2.41 2.96 14.71
C SER A 157 -2.96 4.15 13.91
N TYR A 158 -2.11 5.13 13.59
CA TYR A 158 -2.42 6.32 12.80
C TYR A 158 -2.11 6.09 11.31
N ASN A 159 -0.89 5.67 10.98
CA ASN A 159 -0.42 5.38 9.63
C ASN A 159 -0.50 3.88 9.35
N ARG A 160 -1.73 3.39 9.16
CA ARG A 160 -1.98 1.95 8.93
C ARG A 160 -1.39 1.45 7.62
N VAL A 161 -1.25 2.33 6.63
CA VAL A 161 -0.44 2.09 5.43
C VAL A 161 0.73 3.07 5.48
N SER A 162 1.94 2.56 5.66
CA SER A 162 3.16 3.36 5.78
C SER A 162 4.14 2.89 4.72
N VAL A 163 4.66 3.82 3.91
CA VAL A 163 5.48 3.51 2.74
C VAL A 163 6.71 4.40 2.75
N ASN A 164 7.90 3.81 2.80
CA ASN A 164 9.17 4.50 2.65
C ASN A 164 9.78 4.11 1.30
N THR A 165 9.61 4.97 0.28
CA THR A 165 9.94 4.64 -1.11
C THR A 165 10.28 5.90 -1.90
N PRO A 166 11.11 5.81 -2.97
CA PRO A 166 11.31 6.91 -3.91
C PRO A 166 10.05 7.27 -4.73
N ALA A 167 9.17 6.30 -4.99
CA ALA A 167 7.96 6.51 -5.80
C ALA A 167 6.82 5.55 -5.41
N VAL A 168 5.58 6.01 -5.62
CA VAL A 168 4.36 5.19 -5.56
C VAL A 168 3.68 5.30 -6.93
N LEU A 169 3.52 4.17 -7.62
CA LEU A 169 2.80 4.10 -8.90
C LEU A 169 1.44 3.44 -8.68
N LEU A 170 0.37 4.16 -9.01
CA LEU A 170 -0.98 3.62 -9.14
C LEU A 170 -1.30 3.62 -10.64
N ASN A 171 -1.48 2.43 -11.22
CA ASN A 171 -1.70 2.28 -12.66
C ASN A 171 -2.95 1.43 -12.94
N ASN A 172 -3.66 1.73 -14.03
CA ASN A 172 -4.78 0.95 -14.50
C ASN A 172 -4.54 0.45 -15.93
N ALA A 173 -5.26 -0.61 -16.30
CA ALA A 173 -5.24 -1.18 -17.65
C ALA A 173 -6.48 -0.81 -18.50
N GLY A 174 -7.28 0.19 -18.06
CA GLY A 174 -8.61 0.43 -18.61
C GLY A 174 -9.10 1.87 -18.42
N ALA A 175 -10.37 2.05 -18.02
CA ALA A 175 -11.09 3.32 -18.11
C ALA A 175 -10.66 4.42 -17.12
N GLY A 176 -10.16 4.08 -15.93
CA GLY A 176 -9.63 5.07 -14.98
C GLY A 176 -9.07 4.49 -13.69
N ILE A 177 -8.55 5.37 -12.82
CA ILE A 177 -8.23 5.13 -11.40
C ILE A 177 -9.01 6.13 -10.58
N GLU A 178 -9.57 5.69 -9.46
CA GLU A 178 -10.21 6.55 -8.46
C GLU A 178 -9.51 6.43 -7.11
N ALA A 179 -9.25 7.56 -6.47
CA ALA A 179 -8.78 7.64 -5.10
C ALA A 179 -9.74 8.51 -4.29
N THR A 180 -10.46 7.87 -3.37
CA THR A 180 -11.46 8.54 -2.52
C THR A 180 -10.84 8.90 -1.17
N VAL A 181 -10.88 10.18 -0.80
CA VAL A 181 -10.47 10.68 0.52
C VAL A 181 -11.68 11.32 1.19
N ASN A 182 -12.25 10.62 2.16
CA ASN A 182 -13.47 11.05 2.84
C ASN A 182 -13.17 11.62 4.23
N LYS A 183 -13.92 12.66 4.60
CA LYS A 183 -13.97 13.19 5.96
C LYS A 183 -15.22 12.68 6.68
N ALA A 184 -15.13 12.51 8.00
CA ALA A 184 -16.22 11.95 8.81
C ALA A 184 -17.37 12.95 9.07
N ALA A 185 -17.08 14.25 9.06
CA ALA A 185 -18.04 15.32 9.31
C ALA A 185 -17.60 16.60 8.58
N ALA A 186 -18.51 17.58 8.45
CA ALA A 186 -18.26 18.82 7.71
C ALA A 186 -17.05 19.62 8.25
N GLY A 187 -16.83 19.61 9.57
CA GLY A 187 -15.71 20.30 10.21
C GLY A 187 -14.37 19.56 10.19
N ASN A 188 -14.32 18.33 9.66
CA ASN A 188 -13.09 17.54 9.57
C ASN A 188 -12.35 17.81 8.25
N ASP A 189 -11.11 17.32 8.18
CA ASP A 189 -10.27 17.45 7.00
C ASP A 189 -10.26 16.18 6.15
N ALA A 190 -10.23 16.37 4.83
CA ALA A 190 -9.89 15.34 3.84
C ALA A 190 -8.91 15.97 2.84
N ALA A 191 -7.63 15.60 2.92
CA ALA A 191 -6.58 16.35 2.25
C ALA A 191 -5.36 15.52 1.85
N PHE A 192 -4.67 16.01 0.82
CA PHE A 192 -3.27 15.69 0.57
C PHE A 192 -2.38 16.72 1.24
N ALA A 193 -1.39 16.25 2.01
CA ALA A 193 -0.45 17.10 2.71
C ALA A 193 0.95 16.98 2.11
N PHE A 194 1.52 18.13 1.72
CA PHE A 194 2.87 18.24 1.19
C PHE A 194 3.79 18.77 2.29
N LYS A 195 4.85 18.03 2.60
CA LYS A 195 5.68 18.27 3.80
C LYS A 195 7.18 18.29 3.48
N THR A 196 7.93 18.99 4.33
CA THR A 196 9.39 18.90 4.41
C THR A 196 9.76 18.66 5.87
N GLY A 197 10.54 17.61 6.15
CA GLY A 197 10.92 17.26 7.53
C GLY A 197 9.73 17.09 8.47
N PHE A 198 8.65 16.44 8.01
CA PHE A 198 7.39 16.23 8.73
C PHE A 198 6.58 17.51 9.08
N SER A 199 7.06 18.69 8.69
CA SER A 199 6.33 19.94 8.82
C SER A 199 5.55 20.24 7.53
N ALA A 200 4.26 20.51 7.65
CA ALA A 200 3.38 20.77 6.51
C ALA A 200 3.70 22.11 5.85
N ARG A 201 3.71 22.14 4.51
CA ARG A 201 3.96 23.34 3.70
C ARG A 201 2.76 23.71 2.84
N ALA A 202 2.05 22.70 2.35
CA ALA A 202 0.79 22.90 1.63
C ALA A 202 -0.21 21.78 1.95
N LEU A 203 -1.48 22.14 1.98
CA LEU A 203 -2.62 21.24 2.12
C LEU A 203 -3.59 21.52 0.98
N ILE A 204 -4.11 20.46 0.36
CA ILE A 204 -5.10 20.53 -0.71
C ILE A 204 -6.26 19.61 -0.37
N GLY A 205 -7.47 20.14 -0.30
CA GLY A 205 -8.65 19.33 0.00
C GLY A 205 -9.81 20.10 0.63
N LEU A 206 -10.65 19.36 1.35
CA LEU A 206 -11.72 19.90 2.19
C LEU A 206 -11.12 20.14 3.58
N LEU A 207 -10.90 21.40 3.96
CA LEU A 207 -10.06 21.78 5.10
C LEU A 207 -10.86 22.58 6.15
N GLY A 208 -11.49 21.87 7.07
CA GLY A 208 -12.32 22.41 8.15
C GLY A 208 -13.73 22.84 7.73
N ASN A 209 -14.08 22.63 6.45
CA ASN A 209 -15.39 22.91 5.86
C ASN A 209 -15.56 22.10 4.56
N ASP A 210 -16.68 22.28 3.86
CA ASP A 210 -17.02 21.59 2.61
C ASP A 210 -16.54 22.33 1.33
N ASP A 211 -15.87 23.47 1.46
CA ASP A 211 -15.25 24.17 0.33
C ASP A 211 -13.91 23.51 -0.02
N PHE A 212 -13.61 23.43 -1.31
CA PHE A 212 -12.30 22.93 -1.75
C PHE A 212 -11.27 24.04 -1.65
N SER A 213 -10.13 23.76 -1.00
CA SER A 213 -9.15 24.81 -0.69
C SER A 213 -7.71 24.35 -0.84
N PHE A 214 -6.85 25.34 -1.09
CA PHE A 214 -5.40 25.23 -1.07
C PHE A 214 -4.89 26.14 0.05
N LYS A 215 -4.34 25.54 1.09
CA LYS A 215 -3.72 26.25 2.21
C LYS A 215 -2.21 26.07 2.19
N VAL A 216 -1.46 27.13 2.42
CA VAL A 216 0.02 27.10 2.51
C VAL A 216 0.48 27.60 3.86
N SER A 217 1.62 27.11 4.33
CA SER A 217 2.17 27.47 5.64
C SER A 217 3.68 27.67 5.58
N PRO A 218 4.20 28.75 6.19
CA PRO A 218 5.64 28.94 6.34
C PRO A 218 6.26 27.99 7.39
N ASP A 219 5.50 27.57 8.40
CA ASP A 219 6.03 26.89 9.60
C ASP A 219 5.34 25.55 9.95
N GLY A 220 4.28 25.19 9.23
CA GLY A 220 3.44 24.02 9.47
C GLY A 220 2.41 24.16 10.59
N SER A 221 2.25 25.36 11.17
CA SER A 221 1.29 25.64 12.24
C SER A 221 0.31 26.76 11.84
N ALA A 222 0.80 27.84 11.22
CA ALA A 222 -0.03 28.93 10.70
C ALA A 222 -0.30 28.72 9.21
N PHE A 223 -1.57 28.65 8.81
CA PHE A 223 -1.96 28.41 7.42
C PHE A 223 -2.66 29.63 6.83
N LEU A 224 -2.32 29.93 5.58
CA LEU A 224 -2.94 30.96 4.76
C LEU A 224 -3.77 30.29 3.68
N ASP A 225 -5.02 30.72 3.51
CA ASP A 225 -5.86 30.32 2.36
C ASP A 225 -5.36 31.01 1.10
N ALA A 226 -4.81 30.23 0.18
CA ALA A 226 -4.35 30.72 -1.12
C ALA A 226 -5.47 30.69 -2.16
N ILE A 227 -6.25 29.61 -2.19
CA ILE A 227 -7.39 29.41 -3.09
C ILE A 227 -8.51 28.77 -2.28
N ARG A 228 -9.73 29.28 -2.46
CA ARG A 228 -10.96 28.66 -1.99
C ARG A 228 -11.97 28.56 -3.12
N ILE A 229 -12.64 27.42 -3.25
CA ILE A 229 -13.71 27.20 -4.23
C ILE A 229 -14.99 26.97 -3.46
N ASP A 230 -15.92 27.90 -3.58
CA ASP A 230 -17.23 27.80 -2.93
C ASP A 230 -18.00 26.59 -3.49
N ARG A 231 -18.40 25.69 -2.61
CA ARG A 231 -19.03 24.42 -3.00
C ARG A 231 -20.38 24.57 -3.72
N THR A 232 -21.07 25.70 -3.54
CA THR A 232 -22.43 25.89 -4.06
C THR A 232 -22.42 26.58 -5.41
N SER A 233 -21.58 27.58 -5.58
CA SER A 233 -21.48 28.40 -6.79
C SER A 233 -20.35 27.97 -7.72
N GLY A 234 -19.36 27.22 -7.21
CA GLY A 234 -18.13 26.88 -7.94
C GLY A 234 -17.20 28.07 -8.15
N GLN A 235 -17.45 29.20 -7.48
CA GLN A 235 -16.64 30.42 -7.62
C GLN A 235 -15.30 30.28 -6.90
N VAL A 236 -14.23 30.75 -7.57
CA VAL A 236 -12.88 30.79 -7.01
C VAL A 236 -12.67 32.13 -6.30
N GLU A 237 -12.24 32.05 -5.05
CA GLU A 237 -11.76 33.16 -4.25
C GLU A 237 -10.24 33.06 -4.08
N LEU A 238 -9.56 34.21 -4.16
CA LEU A 238 -8.14 34.38 -3.84
C LEU A 238 -8.06 35.26 -2.59
N PRO A 239 -8.07 34.68 -1.37
CA PRO A 239 -8.18 35.45 -0.13
C PRO A 239 -6.97 36.36 0.12
N GLN A 240 -5.82 36.02 -0.46
CA GLN A 240 -4.64 36.88 -0.46
C GLN A 240 -4.62 37.79 -1.70
N PRO A 241 -4.06 39.02 -1.60
CA PRO A 241 -3.85 39.88 -2.76
C PRO A 241 -3.11 39.14 -3.88
N THR A 242 -3.69 39.12 -5.07
CA THR A 242 -3.06 38.48 -6.23
C THR A 242 -1.95 39.37 -6.76
N VAL A 243 -0.71 38.92 -6.61
CA VAL A 243 0.46 39.61 -7.19
C VAL A 243 0.61 39.17 -8.64
N LEU A 244 0.31 40.06 -9.58
CA LEU A 244 0.44 39.81 -11.01
C LEU A 244 1.84 40.26 -11.49
N PRO A 245 2.69 39.35 -12.00
CA PRO A 245 4.00 39.75 -12.53
C PRO A 245 3.82 40.60 -13.79
N GLY A 246 4.58 41.68 -13.90
CA GLY A 246 4.54 42.58 -15.06
C GLY A 246 5.14 41.93 -16.31
N LEU A 247 4.30 41.61 -17.30
CA LEU A 247 4.73 41.08 -18.58
C LEU A 247 5.40 42.17 -19.43
N ALA A 248 6.51 41.83 -20.10
CA ALA A 248 7.22 42.77 -20.98
C ALA A 248 6.40 43.17 -22.22
N ALA A 249 5.46 42.31 -22.64
CA ALA A 249 4.59 42.54 -23.79
C ALA A 249 3.15 42.10 -23.47
N ALA A 250 2.21 42.48 -24.34
CA ALA A 250 0.85 41.94 -24.28
C ALA A 250 0.88 40.42 -24.54
N PRO A 251 0.09 39.62 -23.79
CA PRO A 251 -0.14 38.24 -24.17
C PRO A 251 -0.95 38.18 -25.47
N THR A 252 -0.94 37.02 -26.12
CA THR A 252 -1.79 36.76 -27.29
C THR A 252 -3.28 36.90 -26.91
N PRO A 253 -4.15 37.34 -27.85
CA PRO A 253 -5.59 37.39 -27.59
C PRO A 253 -6.11 36.01 -27.15
N PRO A 254 -6.91 35.94 -26.07
CA PRO A 254 -7.50 34.68 -25.65
C PRO A 254 -8.56 34.20 -26.67
N PRO A 255 -8.89 32.90 -26.70
CA PRO A 255 -9.97 32.37 -27.53
C PRO A 255 -11.30 33.09 -27.33
N ALA A 256 -12.18 33.05 -28.34
CA ALA A 256 -13.53 33.61 -28.26
C ALA A 256 -14.26 33.18 -26.97
N GLY A 257 -14.95 34.13 -26.32
CA GLY A 257 -15.65 33.91 -25.05
C GLY A 257 -14.78 33.97 -23.79
N LYS A 258 -13.50 34.31 -23.91
CA LYS A 258 -12.57 34.42 -22.78
C LYS A 258 -11.97 35.83 -22.67
N ALA A 259 -11.56 36.22 -21.47
CA ALA A 259 -10.78 37.42 -21.21
C ALA A 259 -9.58 37.05 -20.32
N ALA A 260 -8.47 37.78 -20.45
CA ALA A 260 -7.31 37.61 -19.58
C ALA A 260 -7.08 38.89 -18.76
N ILE A 261 -6.85 38.73 -17.46
CA ILE A 261 -6.41 39.78 -16.54
C ILE A 261 -4.93 39.54 -16.26
N TYR A 262 -4.10 40.56 -16.45
CA TYR A 262 -2.65 40.46 -16.28
C TYR A 262 -2.07 41.83 -15.96
N ALA A 263 -0.84 41.85 -15.47
CA ALA A 263 -0.05 43.06 -15.40
C ALA A 263 0.87 43.18 -16.61
N ARG A 264 0.94 44.35 -17.26
CA ARG A 264 1.97 44.68 -18.27
C ARG A 264 2.96 45.66 -17.68
N SER A 265 4.25 45.37 -17.79
CA SER A 265 5.30 46.32 -17.44
C SER A 265 5.34 47.47 -18.46
N ARG A 266 5.23 48.70 -17.98
CA ARG A 266 5.37 49.93 -18.78
C ARG A 266 6.27 50.88 -18.00
N ALA A 267 7.41 51.23 -18.59
CA ALA A 267 8.41 52.09 -17.96
C ALA A 267 8.81 51.65 -16.53
N GLY A 268 8.93 50.34 -16.31
CA GLY A 268 9.32 49.76 -15.01
C GLY A 268 8.18 49.60 -14.00
N ALA A 269 6.95 50.02 -14.31
CA ALA A 269 5.78 49.83 -13.45
C ALA A 269 4.79 48.81 -14.06
N PRO A 270 4.27 47.84 -13.28
CA PRO A 270 3.21 46.94 -13.74
C PRO A 270 1.84 47.64 -13.75
N TRP A 271 1.10 47.51 -14.85
CA TRP A 271 -0.25 48.02 -15.03
C TRP A 271 -1.23 46.89 -15.28
N ILE A 272 -2.36 46.88 -14.59
CA ILE A 272 -3.41 45.88 -14.82
C ILE A 272 -4.12 46.18 -16.14
N ASP A 273 -4.08 45.22 -17.06
CA ASP A 273 -4.72 45.29 -18.37
C ASP A 273 -5.69 44.11 -18.52
N VAL A 274 -6.72 44.31 -19.35
CA VAL A 274 -7.63 43.24 -19.80
C VAL A 274 -7.41 42.99 -21.29
N MET A 275 -7.21 41.72 -21.66
CA MET A 275 -7.10 41.27 -23.06
C MET A 275 -8.36 40.48 -23.44
N ARG A 276 -9.02 40.86 -24.54
CA ARG A 276 -10.15 40.15 -25.16
C ARG A 276 -9.74 39.53 -26.50
N PRO A 277 -10.60 38.68 -27.09
CA PRO A 277 -10.31 38.02 -28.36
C PRO A 277 -10.17 39.02 -29.52
N SER A 278 -10.88 40.15 -29.45
CA SER A 278 -10.79 41.26 -30.41
C SER A 278 -9.53 42.12 -30.25
N GLY A 279 -8.71 41.85 -29.23
CA GLY A 279 -7.57 42.68 -28.86
C GLY A 279 -7.68 43.22 -27.44
N ARG A 280 -6.87 44.22 -27.13
CA ARG A 280 -6.84 44.87 -25.82
C ARG A 280 -8.01 45.84 -25.68
N ASP A 281 -8.79 45.74 -24.60
CA ASP A 281 -9.88 46.71 -24.38
C ASP A 281 -9.37 47.99 -23.73
N PHE A 282 -8.83 47.95 -22.51
CA PHE A 282 -8.33 49.12 -21.79
C PHE A 282 -7.31 48.73 -20.71
N PRO A 283 -6.32 49.59 -20.39
CA PRO A 283 -5.69 49.56 -19.07
C PRO A 283 -6.73 49.94 -18.02
N LEU A 284 -6.82 49.19 -16.92
CA LEU A 284 -7.59 49.58 -15.74
C LEU A 284 -6.83 50.72 -15.04
N GLN A 285 -6.88 51.92 -15.63
CA GLN A 285 -6.32 53.11 -15.02
C GLN A 285 -7.28 53.65 -13.94
N PRO A 286 -6.76 54.32 -12.90
CA PRO A 286 -7.58 55.12 -12.00
C PRO A 286 -8.45 56.08 -12.81
N HIS A 287 -9.73 56.16 -12.43
CA HIS A 287 -10.77 56.96 -13.06
C HIS A 287 -10.28 58.32 -13.59
N PHE A 288 -10.63 58.65 -14.83
CA PHE A 288 -10.19 59.87 -15.53
C PHE A 288 -10.49 61.18 -14.78
N GLY A 289 -11.45 61.19 -13.84
CA GLY A 289 -11.78 62.38 -13.04
C GLY A 289 -10.75 62.81 -12.00
N VAL A 290 -9.71 62.01 -11.71
CA VAL A 290 -8.60 62.42 -10.81
C VAL A 290 -7.34 62.87 -11.55
N ASN A 291 -7.25 62.67 -12.87
CA ASN A 291 -6.17 63.20 -13.70
C ASN A 291 -6.67 64.41 -14.49
N ARG A 292 -5.96 65.55 -14.44
CA ARG A 292 -6.24 66.73 -15.28
C ARG A 292 -5.87 66.45 -16.75
N ILE A 293 -6.68 65.64 -17.43
CA ILE A 293 -6.52 65.28 -18.84
C ILE A 293 -7.45 66.16 -19.68
N ALA A 294 -6.90 66.77 -20.74
CA ALA A 294 -7.67 67.49 -21.75
C ALA A 294 -7.81 66.60 -22.98
N ASN A 295 -9.04 66.36 -23.44
CA ASN A 295 -9.31 65.68 -24.70
C ASN A 295 -9.50 66.72 -25.80
N TRP A 296 -8.69 66.65 -26.86
CA TRP A 296 -8.84 67.47 -28.05
C TRP A 296 -9.33 66.60 -29.20
N SER A 297 -10.51 66.89 -29.73
CA SER A 297 -11.04 66.21 -30.92
C SER A 297 -10.63 66.96 -32.20
N PRO A 298 -10.23 66.24 -33.28
CA PRO A 298 -9.95 66.86 -34.57
C PRO A 298 -11.18 67.62 -35.08
N SER A 299 -10.97 68.83 -35.58
CA SER A 299 -12.00 69.69 -36.15
C SER A 299 -11.60 70.07 -37.58
N THR A 300 -12.57 70.15 -38.48
CA THR A 300 -12.37 70.66 -39.85
C THR A 300 -12.26 72.18 -39.90
N THR A 301 -12.29 72.84 -38.74
CA THR A 301 -12.17 74.29 -38.57
C THR A 301 -10.99 74.63 -37.66
N THR A 302 -10.69 75.92 -37.51
CA THR A 302 -9.62 76.43 -36.63
C THR A 302 -9.95 76.34 -35.13
N THR A 303 -11.10 75.76 -34.77
CA THR A 303 -11.53 75.61 -33.38
C THR A 303 -11.25 74.20 -32.87
N VAL A 304 -10.52 74.12 -31.75
CA VAL A 304 -10.28 72.85 -31.03
C VAL A 304 -11.52 72.55 -30.20
N ASN A 305 -12.17 71.42 -30.46
CA ASN A 305 -13.24 70.92 -29.61
C ASN A 305 -12.61 70.29 -28.37
N THR A 306 -12.80 70.92 -27.20
CA THR A 306 -12.29 70.43 -25.92
C THR A 306 -13.42 69.79 -25.12
N GLU A 307 -13.28 68.51 -24.79
CA GLU A 307 -14.22 67.80 -23.93
C GLU A 307 -13.70 67.82 -22.48
N GLY A 308 -14.51 68.31 -21.53
CA GLY A 308 -14.27 68.13 -20.08
C GLY A 308 -13.47 69.23 -19.34
N LEU A 309 -13.14 70.37 -19.96
CA LEU A 309 -12.57 71.54 -19.27
C LEU A 309 -13.30 72.84 -19.66
N PRO A 310 -13.52 73.79 -18.74
CA PRO A 310 -14.05 75.10 -19.10
C PRO A 310 -13.06 75.84 -20.02
N VAL A 311 -13.55 76.32 -21.17
CA VAL A 311 -12.78 77.16 -22.09
C VAL A 311 -12.54 78.52 -21.41
N THR A 312 -11.41 78.67 -20.71
CA THR A 312 -10.98 79.98 -20.23
C THR A 312 -10.28 80.72 -21.36
N SER A 313 -10.49 82.03 -21.47
CA SER A 313 -9.99 82.90 -22.56
C SER A 313 -8.47 83.06 -22.66
N VAL A 314 -7.68 82.20 -21.99
CA VAL A 314 -6.23 82.31 -21.85
C VAL A 314 -5.60 80.96 -22.18
N GLY A 315 -5.23 80.78 -23.45
CA GLY A 315 -4.45 79.63 -23.90
C GLY A 315 -4.47 79.48 -25.42
N THR A 316 -3.38 79.81 -26.11
CA THR A 316 -3.17 79.48 -27.52
C THR A 316 -2.54 78.10 -27.64
N VAL A 317 -3.17 77.19 -28.38
CA VAL A 317 -2.58 75.91 -28.80
C VAL A 317 -1.92 76.13 -30.16
N SER A 318 -0.60 76.11 -30.21
CA SER A 318 0.16 76.19 -31.46
C SER A 318 0.43 74.78 -31.99
N THR A 319 0.03 74.49 -33.23
CA THR A 319 0.48 73.29 -33.94
C THR A 319 1.64 73.65 -34.87
N PRO A 320 2.68 72.81 -35.01
CA PRO A 320 3.68 73.01 -36.04
C PRO A 320 3.01 72.85 -37.42
N THR A 321 3.28 73.79 -38.33
CA THR A 321 2.84 73.71 -39.73
C THR A 321 3.39 72.42 -40.35
N LEU A 322 2.51 71.54 -40.84
CA LEU A 322 2.97 70.42 -41.68
C LEU A 322 3.56 71.03 -42.96
N ALA A 323 4.84 70.80 -43.21
CA ALA A 323 5.44 71.08 -44.52
C ALA A 323 4.75 70.19 -45.56
N ALA A 324 4.27 70.81 -46.64
CA ALA A 324 3.62 70.16 -47.78
C ALA A 324 4.61 69.33 -48.60
#